data_AF-A0AAD1Z838-F1
#
_entry.id   AF-A0AAD1Z838-F1
#
_cell.length_a   1.000
_cell.length_b   1.000
_cell.length_c   1.000
_cell.angle_alpha   90.00
_cell.angle_beta   90.00
_cell.angle_gamma   90.00
#
_symmetry.space_group_name_H-M   'P 1'
#
loop_
_entity.id
_entity.type
_entity.pdbx_description
1 polymer ?
#
loop_
_entity_poly.entity_id
_entity_poly.type
_entity_poly.pdbx_seq_one_letter_code
_entity_poly.pdbx_strand_id
1 'polypeptide(L)'
;MEVKTRCSRRLGLRFDRKSGDLYIADSYYGLLVVGPEGGLASPLATRVDRKPTLFTNDLDIHNNGSIFFADTSKNKLGEFIHNPWLRSINFQMPIPMRYLARLVGLRMYSMVPLLNDKGDILDVLEDKKGLVLKLVCEVKEANGKL
;
A
#
# COMPACT_ATOMS: atom_id res chain seq x y z
N MET A 1 -1.09 -3.03 -26.07
CA MET A 1 -1.12 -2.24 -24.82
C MET A 1 0.31 -1.93 -24.45
N GLU A 2 0.69 -0.66 -24.47
CA GLU A 2 2.05 -0.23 -24.14
C GLU A 2 2.20 -0.28 -22.61
N VAL A 3 3.02 -1.21 -22.10
CA VAL A 3 3.35 -1.27 -20.68
C VAL A 3 4.27 -0.09 -20.40
N LYS A 4 3.68 1.03 -19.97
CA LYS A 4 4.44 2.20 -19.52
C LYS A 4 5.36 1.75 -18.38
N THR A 5 6.66 1.66 -18.65
CA THR A 5 7.70 1.42 -17.66
C THR A 5 7.66 2.57 -16.67
N ARG A 6 6.90 2.39 -15.59
CA ARG A 6 6.89 3.36 -14.49
C ARG A 6 8.18 3.13 -13.71
N CYS A 7 8.97 4.18 -13.58
CA CYS A 7 10.07 4.18 -12.63
C CYS A 7 9.52 3.89 -11.23
N SER A 8 10.13 2.91 -10.55
CA SER A 8 9.85 2.58 -9.15
C SER A 8 9.95 3.82 -8.28
N ARG A 9 9.19 3.87 -7.20
CA ARG A 9 9.27 4.92 -6.18
C ARG A 9 9.29 4.25 -4.82
N ARG A 10 10.51 4.05 -4.34
CA ARG A 10 10.82 3.50 -3.01
C ARG A 10 10.52 4.57 -1.97
N LEU A 11 9.63 4.26 -1.03
CA LEU A 11 9.20 5.18 0.03
C LEU A 11 9.73 4.75 1.40
N GLY A 12 9.90 3.45 1.63
CA GLY A 12 10.48 2.88 2.84
C GLY A 12 11.54 1.82 2.54
N LEU A 13 12.56 1.76 3.39
CA LEU A 13 13.67 0.80 3.32
C LEU A 13 14.01 0.34 4.75
N ARG A 14 14.06 -0.96 4.98
CA ARG A 14 14.51 -1.53 6.27
C ARG A 14 15.33 -2.78 6.04
N PHE A 15 16.45 -2.86 6.75
CA PHE A 15 17.24 -4.08 6.82
C PHE A 15 16.73 -4.95 7.96
N ASP A 16 16.55 -6.24 7.70
CA ASP A 16 16.48 -7.21 8.78
C ASP A 16 17.89 -7.45 9.32
N ARG A 17 18.06 -7.22 10.63
CA ARG A 17 19.35 -7.37 11.30
C ARG A 17 19.79 -8.82 11.43
N LYS A 18 18.87 -9.78 11.32
CA LYS A 18 19.15 -11.22 11.48
C LYS A 18 19.59 -11.87 10.18
N SER A 19 18.80 -11.71 9.12
CA SER A 19 19.11 -12.27 7.80
C SER A 19 20.09 -11.41 6.98
N GLY A 20 20.10 -10.09 7.22
CA GLY A 20 20.78 -9.13 6.36
C GLY A 20 19.97 -8.74 5.11
N ASP A 21 18.74 -9.23 4.98
CA ASP A 21 17.86 -8.91 3.86
C ASP A 21 17.41 -7.44 3.91
N LEU A 22 17.31 -6.80 2.74
CA LEU A 22 16.76 -5.47 2.57
C LEU A 22 15.33 -5.54 2.07
N TYR A 23 14.40 -5.07 2.89
CA TYR A 23 13.00 -4.92 2.56
C TYR A 23 12.71 -3.51 2.05
N ILE A 24 11.89 -3.44 1.00
CA ILE A 24 11.63 -2.21 0.24
C ILE A 24 10.13 -2.02 0.10
N ALA A 25 9.60 -0.92 0.62
CA ALA A 25 8.25 -0.45 0.34
C ALA A 25 8.27 0.40 -0.93
N ASP A 26 7.64 -0.10 -2.00
CA ASP A 26 7.49 0.61 -3.26
C ASP A 26 6.03 0.95 -3.55
N SER A 27 5.78 2.19 -3.95
CA SER A 27 4.43 2.69 -4.19
C SER A 27 3.68 2.01 -5.35
N TYR A 28 4.37 1.30 -6.24
CA TYR A 28 3.77 0.64 -7.41
C TYR A 28 3.91 -0.88 -7.35
N TYR A 29 5.02 -1.38 -6.81
CA TYR A 29 5.33 -2.80 -6.78
C TYR A 29 5.04 -3.47 -5.44
N GLY A 30 4.56 -2.73 -4.43
CA GLY A 30 4.23 -3.25 -3.12
C GLY A 30 5.46 -3.46 -2.25
N LEU A 31 5.47 -4.52 -1.45
CA LEU A 31 6.60 -4.91 -0.61
C LEU A 31 7.54 -5.84 -1.38
N LEU A 32 8.80 -5.46 -1.48
CA LEU A 32 9.87 -6.20 -2.14
C LEU A 32 10.98 -6.57 -1.14
N VAL A 33 11.78 -7.59 -1.48
CA VAL A 33 12.94 -8.01 -0.69
C VAL A 33 14.16 -8.22 -1.60
N VAL A 34 15.34 -7.92 -1.07
CA VAL A 34 16.65 -8.16 -1.69
C VAL A 34 17.52 -8.86 -0.65
N GLY A 35 18.19 -9.95 -1.04
CA GLY A 35 19.09 -10.67 -0.13
C GLY A 35 20.33 -9.86 0.26
N PRO A 36 21.12 -10.31 1.26
CA PRO A 36 22.33 -9.62 1.72
C PRO A 36 23.40 -9.47 0.63
N GLU A 37 23.42 -10.40 -0.33
CA GLU A 37 24.32 -10.37 -1.49
C GLU A 37 23.88 -9.34 -2.56
N GLY A 38 22.75 -8.66 -2.35
CA GLY A 38 22.18 -7.72 -3.30
C GLY A 38 21.42 -8.42 -4.43
N GLY A 39 21.40 -7.77 -5.61
CA GLY A 39 20.73 -8.27 -6.80
C GLY A 39 19.35 -7.64 -7.06
N LEU A 40 18.55 -8.34 -7.87
CA LEU A 40 17.22 -7.87 -8.27
C LEU A 40 16.20 -8.14 -7.14
N ALA A 41 15.43 -7.12 -6.80
CA ALA A 41 14.39 -7.24 -5.78
C ALA A 41 13.27 -8.19 -6.22
N SER A 42 12.92 -9.15 -5.36
CA SER A 42 11.80 -10.05 -5.57
C SER A 42 10.54 -9.53 -4.86
N PRO A 43 9.35 -9.72 -5.44
CA PRO A 43 8.11 -9.32 -4.79
C PRO A 43 7.79 -10.25 -3.62
N LEU A 44 7.57 -9.67 -2.43
CA LEU A 44 7.15 -10.38 -1.23
C LEU A 44 5.64 -10.30 -1.05
N ALA A 45 5.07 -9.09 -1.12
CA ALA A 45 3.63 -8.88 -1.01
C ALA A 45 3.14 -7.78 -1.94
N THR A 46 2.33 -8.18 -2.92
CA THR A 46 1.70 -7.28 -3.91
C THR A 46 0.19 -7.18 -3.73
N ARG A 47 -0.37 -8.04 -2.88
CA ARG A 47 -1.80 -8.11 -2.59
C ARG A 47 -2.03 -8.43 -1.12
N VAL A 48 -3.06 -7.80 -0.55
CA VAL A 48 -3.51 -8.01 0.81
C VAL A 48 -5.02 -8.20 0.77
N ASP A 49 -5.55 -9.25 1.40
CA ASP A 49 -6.98 -9.58 1.35
C ASP A 49 -7.59 -9.58 -0.06
N ARG A 50 -6.86 -10.18 -1.02
CA ARG A 50 -7.21 -10.25 -2.45
C ARG A 50 -7.30 -8.89 -3.15
N LYS A 51 -6.91 -7.80 -2.51
CA LYS A 51 -6.81 -6.46 -3.10
C LYS A 51 -5.36 -6.16 -3.45
N PRO A 52 -5.07 -5.51 -4.58
CA PRO A 52 -3.73 -5.02 -4.86
C PRO A 52 -3.33 -3.95 -3.84
N THR A 53 -2.07 -3.98 -3.41
CA THR A 53 -1.45 -2.83 -2.74
C THR A 53 -1.38 -1.66 -3.72
N LEU A 54 -1.78 -0.47 -3.29
CA LEU A 54 -1.87 0.67 -4.19
C LEU A 54 -0.78 1.71 -3.96
N PHE A 55 -0.34 1.86 -2.71
CA PHE A 55 0.62 2.88 -2.35
C PHE A 55 1.27 2.52 -1.01
N THR A 56 2.26 1.63 -1.09
CA THR A 56 3.02 1.17 0.07
C THR A 56 4.02 2.24 0.49
N ASN A 57 3.80 2.85 1.65
CA ASN A 57 4.51 4.05 2.11
C ASN A 57 5.76 3.71 2.91
N ASP A 58 5.62 2.84 3.90
CA ASP A 58 6.72 2.51 4.80
C ASP A 58 6.54 1.10 5.34
N LEU A 59 7.60 0.57 5.93
CA LEU A 59 7.58 -0.71 6.62
C LEU A 59 8.46 -0.70 7.87
N ASP A 60 8.18 -1.63 8.77
CA ASP A 60 9.07 -1.95 9.89
C ASP A 60 9.12 -3.45 10.16
N ILE A 61 10.20 -3.90 10.77
CA ILE A 61 10.48 -5.32 11.00
C ILE A 61 10.58 -5.55 12.51
N HIS A 62 9.74 -6.44 13.01
CA HIS A 62 9.76 -6.84 14.41
C HIS A 62 10.90 -7.83 14.69
N ASN A 63 11.35 -7.89 15.94
CA ASN A 63 12.44 -8.76 16.37
C ASN A 63 12.21 -10.27 16.14
N ASN A 64 10.96 -10.71 15.98
CA ASN A 64 10.63 -12.10 15.64
C ASN A 64 10.67 -12.40 14.12
N GLY A 65 10.97 -11.40 13.28
CA GLY A 65 10.96 -11.51 11.82
C GLY A 65 9.62 -11.16 11.16
N SER A 66 8.60 -10.81 11.94
CA SER A 66 7.33 -10.32 11.40
C SER A 66 7.48 -8.93 10.80
N ILE A 67 6.80 -8.68 9.69
CA ILE A 67 6.93 -7.42 8.94
C ILE A 67 5.60 -6.68 8.97
N PHE A 68 5.64 -5.40 9.28
CA PHE A 68 4.51 -4.49 9.19
C PHE A 68 4.75 -3.49 8.07
N PHE A 69 3.72 -3.16 7.29
CA PHE A 69 3.85 -2.08 6.31
C PHE A 69 2.59 -1.22 6.24
N ALA A 70 2.75 0.06 5.92
CA ALA A 70 1.62 0.94 5.64
C ALA A 70 1.30 0.94 4.16
N ASP A 71 0.07 0.60 3.80
CA ASP A 71 -0.46 0.81 2.45
C ASP A 71 -1.66 1.74 2.48
N THR A 72 -1.67 2.69 1.55
CA THR A 72 -2.83 3.53 1.33
C THR A 72 -3.63 3.00 0.15
N SER A 73 -4.82 2.49 0.46
CA SER A 73 -5.73 1.89 -0.50
C SER A 73 -6.91 2.81 -0.86
N LYS A 74 -7.70 2.38 -1.84
CA LYS A 74 -8.91 3.06 -2.31
C LYS A 74 -10.09 2.12 -2.15
N ASN A 75 -11.24 2.70 -1.79
CA ASN A 75 -12.49 1.96 -1.85
C ASN A 75 -12.78 1.51 -3.30
N LYS A 76 -13.41 0.33 -3.46
CA LYS A 76 -13.84 -0.23 -4.76
C LYS A 76 -14.53 0.78 -5.68
N LEU A 77 -15.30 1.71 -5.10
CA LEU A 77 -16.02 2.73 -5.85
C LEU A 77 -15.10 3.78 -6.49
N GLY A 78 -13.89 3.98 -5.95
CA GLY A 78 -12.86 4.83 -6.56
C GLY A 78 -12.05 4.19 -7.67
N GLU A 79 -11.98 2.86 -7.73
CA GLU A 79 -11.47 2.16 -8.92
C GLU A 79 -12.42 2.33 -10.11
N PHE A 80 -13.74 2.37 -9.86
CA PHE A 80 -14.77 2.54 -10.89
C PHE A 80 -14.58 3.83 -11.71
N ILE A 81 -14.02 4.89 -11.12
CA ILE A 81 -13.76 6.17 -11.80
C ILE A 81 -12.59 6.12 -12.77
N HIS A 82 -11.72 5.11 -12.67
CA HIS A 82 -10.67 4.91 -13.67
C HIS A 82 -11.21 4.34 -14.99
N ASN A 83 -12.52 4.03 -15.06
CA ASN A 83 -13.16 3.59 -16.30
C ASN A 83 -13.18 4.74 -17.33
N PRO A 84 -12.59 4.57 -18.53
CA PRO A 84 -12.49 5.61 -19.57
C PRO A 84 -13.82 6.29 -19.90
N TRP A 85 -14.94 5.57 -19.77
CA TRP A 85 -16.28 6.09 -20.01
C TRP A 85 -16.67 7.26 -19.09
N LEU A 86 -16.29 7.21 -17.80
CA LEU A 86 -16.60 8.28 -16.83
C LEU A 86 -15.84 9.58 -17.11
N ARG A 87 -14.65 9.50 -17.73
CA ARG A 87 -13.87 10.66 -18.17
C ARG A 87 -14.60 11.49 -19.24
N SER A 88 -15.46 10.85 -20.03
CA SER A 88 -16.26 11.47 -21.09
C SER A 88 -17.53 12.17 -20.59
N ILE A 89 -17.90 12.00 -19.31
CA ILE A 89 -19.13 12.59 -18.72
C ILE A 89 -18.88 14.06 -18.28
N ASN A 90 -17.65 14.55 -18.42
CA ASN A 90 -17.19 15.81 -17.84
C ASN A 90 -17.53 17.10 -18.64
N PHE A 91 -18.61 17.17 -19.43
CA PHE A 91 -18.81 18.35 -20.30
C PHE A 91 -20.12 19.13 -20.17
N GLN A 92 -21.06 18.78 -19.29
CA GLN A 92 -22.33 19.53 -19.19
C GLN A 92 -22.83 19.84 -17.77
N MET A 93 -22.21 19.30 -16.72
CA MET A 93 -22.75 19.46 -15.36
C MET A 93 -22.16 20.70 -14.66
N PRO A 94 -22.99 21.59 -14.08
CA PRO A 94 -22.52 22.80 -13.38
C PRO A 94 -21.89 22.51 -12.01
N ILE A 95 -21.82 21.24 -11.58
CA ILE A 95 -21.36 20.84 -10.25
C ILE A 95 -19.88 20.45 -10.30
N PRO A 96 -19.00 21.10 -9.52
CA PRO A 96 -17.59 20.74 -9.45
C PRO A 96 -17.38 19.27 -9.02
N MET A 97 -16.50 18.55 -9.72
CA MET A 97 -16.25 17.10 -9.52
C MET A 97 -15.94 16.70 -8.07
N ARG A 98 -15.37 17.61 -7.28
CA ARG A 98 -15.08 17.41 -5.84
C ARG A 98 -16.32 17.08 -4.99
N TYR A 99 -17.49 17.59 -5.37
CA TYR A 99 -18.73 17.35 -4.63
C TYR A 99 -19.29 15.97 -4.94
N LEU A 100 -19.29 15.56 -6.21
CA LEU A 100 -19.62 14.19 -6.61
C LEU A 100 -18.67 13.20 -5.93
N ALA A 101 -17.36 13.45 -5.97
CA ALA A 101 -16.34 12.64 -5.32
C ALA A 101 -16.61 12.39 -3.83
N ARG A 102 -17.10 13.43 -3.13
CA ARG A 102 -17.46 13.36 -1.71
C ARG A 102 -18.76 12.57 -1.48
N LEU A 103 -19.74 12.67 -2.39
CA LEU A 103 -21.00 11.93 -2.35
C LEU A 103 -20.83 10.44 -2.67
N VAL A 104 -20.03 10.10 -3.68
CA VAL A 104 -19.74 8.71 -4.08
C VAL A 104 -18.67 8.04 -3.19
N GLY A 105 -18.34 8.59 -2.02
CA GLY A 105 -17.51 7.88 -1.05
C GLY A 105 -16.11 7.49 -1.54
N LEU A 106 -15.49 8.33 -2.39
CA LEU A 106 -14.10 8.19 -2.85
C LEU A 106 -13.08 8.49 -1.75
N ARG A 107 -13.21 7.77 -0.64
CA ARG A 107 -12.27 7.89 0.46
C ARG A 107 -11.14 6.91 0.26
N MET A 108 -9.93 7.45 0.33
CA MET A 108 -8.74 6.66 0.58
C MET A 108 -8.78 6.23 2.05
N TYR A 109 -8.32 5.02 2.31
CA TYR A 109 -8.14 4.50 3.66
C TYR A 109 -6.78 3.82 3.72
N SER A 110 -6.23 3.69 4.91
CA SER A 110 -4.98 2.98 5.11
C SER A 110 -5.21 1.62 5.73
N MET A 111 -4.34 0.68 5.37
CA MET A 111 -4.23 -0.62 5.98
C MET A 111 -2.79 -0.83 6.44
N VAL A 112 -2.64 -1.55 7.54
CA VAL A 112 -1.35 -1.98 8.08
C VAL A 112 -1.37 -3.50 8.17
N PRO A 113 -0.90 -4.21 7.13
CA PRO A 113 -0.81 -5.66 7.11
C PRO A 113 0.38 -6.12 7.95
N LEU A 114 0.19 -7.24 8.64
CA LEU A 114 1.19 -7.96 9.38
C LEU A 114 1.52 -9.25 8.62
N LEU A 115 2.80 -9.47 8.37
CA LEU A 115 3.33 -10.63 7.66
C LEU A 115 4.25 -11.43 8.57
N ASN A 116 4.28 -12.73 8.37
CA ASN A 116 5.34 -13.56 8.95
C ASN A 116 6.68 -13.33 8.22
N ASP A 117 7.70 -14.02 8.71
CA ASP A 117 9.05 -14.08 8.14
C ASP A 117 9.12 -14.66 6.71
N LYS A 118 8.05 -15.31 6.25
CA LYS A 118 7.93 -15.90 4.91
C LYS A 118 7.13 -15.04 3.93
N GLY A 119 6.52 -13.95 4.39
CA GLY A 119 5.63 -13.11 3.59
C GLY A 119 4.16 -13.54 3.55
N ASP A 120 3.73 -14.47 4.40
CA ASP A 120 2.31 -14.79 4.57
C ASP A 120 1.63 -13.76 5.47
N ILE A 121 0.43 -13.34 5.10
CA ILE A 121 -0.38 -12.38 5.86
C ILE A 121 -0.95 -13.06 7.10
N LEU A 122 -0.62 -12.54 8.28
CA LEU A 122 -1.15 -12.98 9.57
C LEU A 122 -2.38 -12.19 9.99
N ASP A 123 -2.32 -10.86 9.82
CA ASP A 123 -3.40 -9.95 10.21
C ASP A 123 -3.37 -8.67 9.36
N VAL A 124 -4.48 -7.94 9.32
CA VAL A 124 -4.61 -6.67 8.59
C VAL A 124 -5.36 -5.67 9.44
N LEU A 125 -4.66 -4.67 9.97
CA LEU A 125 -5.29 -3.56 10.67
C LEU A 125 -5.79 -2.54 9.63
N GLU A 126 -7.10 -2.42 9.47
CA GLU A 126 -7.72 -1.47 8.54
C GLU A 126 -8.77 -0.59 9.23
N ASP A 127 -8.71 0.73 8.98
CA ASP A 127 -9.77 1.67 9.36
C ASP A 127 -10.52 2.15 8.11
N LYS A 128 -11.40 1.30 7.59
CA LYS A 128 -12.24 1.62 6.41
C LYS A 128 -13.12 2.85 6.61
N LYS A 129 -13.48 3.18 7.86
CA LYS A 129 -14.34 4.33 8.17
C LYS A 129 -13.54 5.62 8.31
N GLY A 130 -12.21 5.52 8.45
CA GLY A 130 -11.30 6.65 8.66
C GLY A 130 -11.63 7.43 9.92
N LEU A 131 -12.06 6.72 10.97
CA LEU A 131 -12.45 7.31 12.26
C LEU A 131 -11.22 7.79 13.03
N VAL A 132 -10.12 7.03 12.95
CA VAL A 132 -8.88 7.27 13.68
C VAL A 132 -7.70 7.33 12.71
N LEU A 133 -7.59 6.40 11.77
CA LEU A 133 -6.47 6.29 10.83
C LEU A 133 -6.92 6.71 9.42
N LYS A 134 -6.89 8.03 9.16
CA LYS A 134 -7.24 8.56 7.83
C LYS A 134 -6.21 8.21 6.77
N LEU A 135 -4.92 8.37 7.08
CA LEU A 135 -3.78 8.05 6.23
C LEU A 135 -2.60 7.67 7.13
N VAL A 136 -2.06 6.47 6.93
CA VAL A 136 -0.84 6.00 7.60
C VAL A 136 0.32 6.14 6.63
N CYS A 137 1.29 6.95 7.00
CA CYS A 137 2.48 7.22 6.19
C CYS A 137 3.72 6.51 6.73
N GLU A 138 3.74 6.16 8.01
CA GLU A 138 4.88 5.58 8.71
C GLU A 138 4.38 4.51 9.67
N VAL A 139 5.16 3.44 9.81
CA VAL A 139 4.90 2.38 10.79
C VAL A 139 6.18 2.17 11.58
N LYS A 140 6.05 2.05 12.90
CA LYS A 140 7.18 1.78 13.77
C LYS A 140 6.78 0.79 14.84
N GLU A 141 7.61 -0.22 15.03
CA GLU A 141 7.50 -1.19 16.10
C GLU A 141 7.83 -0.52 17.44
N ALA A 142 6.98 -0.74 18.45
CA ALA A 142 7.19 -0.24 19.80
C ALA A 142 6.84 -1.31 20.85
N ASN A 143 7.86 -1.76 21.60
CA ASN A 143 7.70 -2.65 22.76
C ASN A 143 6.98 -3.98 22.48
N GLY A 144 7.25 -4.59 21.34
CA GLY A 144 6.66 -5.86 20.91
C GLY A 144 5.25 -5.74 20.36
N LYS A 145 4.78 -4.50 20.08
CA LYS A 145 3.47 -4.21 19.51
C LYS A 145 3.58 -3.12 18.44
N LEU A 146 2.54 -3.10 17.60
CA LEU A 146 2.23 -2.03 16.65
C LEU A 146 1.58 -0.86 17.39
#